data_AF-A0A2R8F4W4-F1
#
_entry.id   AF-A0A2R8F4W4-F1
#
_cell.length_a   1.000
_cell.length_b   1.000
_cell.length_c   1.000
_cell.angle_alpha   90.00
_cell.angle_beta   90.00
_cell.angle_gamma   90.00
#
_symmetry.space_group_name_H-M   'P 1'
#
loop_
_entity.id
_entity.type
_entity.pdbx_description
1 polymer ?
#
loop_
_entity_poly.entity_id
_entity_poly.type
_entity_poly.pdbx_seq_one_letter_code
_entity_poly.pdbx_strand_id
1 'polypeptide(L)' 'MLVNGNPIELSNLLGRHVFFDQLGFLSTKFKIQAVPAIIEQQNNVLKISEISTP' A
#
# COMPACT_ATOMS: atom_id res chain seq x y z
N MET A 1 -8.80 1.68 0.85
CA MET A 1 -9.02 2.88 1.70
C MET A 1 -9.76 2.44 2.94
N LEU A 2 -9.38 2.93 4.12
CA LEU A 2 -10.19 2.72 5.32
C LEU A 2 -11.45 3.60 5.21
N VAL A 3 -12.64 3.00 5.35
CA VAL A 3 -13.90 3.74 5.46
C VAL A 3 -14.15 3.92 6.95
N ASN A 4 -14.12 5.17 7.44
CA ASN A 4 -14.27 5.51 8.86
C ASN A 4 -13.24 4.87 9.82
N GLY A 5 -12.09 4.39 9.32
CA GLY A 5 -11.05 3.78 10.14
C GLY A 5 -9.85 4.72 10.38
N ASN A 6 -9.23 4.60 11.56
CA ASN A 6 -8.03 5.37 11.92
C ASN A 6 -6.75 4.56 11.57
N PRO A 7 -5.85 5.10 10.70
CA PRO A 7 -4.59 4.43 10.35
C PRO A 7 -3.68 4.12 11.55
N ILE A 8 -3.70 4.96 12.59
CA ILE A 8 -2.86 4.77 13.80
C ILE A 8 -3.35 3.55 14.58
N GLU A 9 -4.66 3.43 14.79
CA GLU A 9 -5.25 2.28 15.49
C GLU A 9 -4.99 0.98 14.72
N LEU A 10 -5.15 1.01 13.39
CA LEU A 10 -4.85 -0.15 12.55
C LEU A 10 -3.36 -0.49 12.59
N SER A 11 -2.48 0.50 12.61
CA SER A 11 -1.05 0.30 12.74
C SER A 11 -0.69 -0.43 14.04
N ASN A 12 -1.30 0.01 15.16
CA ASN A 12 -1.12 -0.61 16.47
C ASN A 12 -1.63 -2.05 16.49
N LEU A 13 -2.84 -2.30 15.97
CA LEU A 13 -3.45 -3.63 15.90
C LEU A 13 -2.59 -4.61 15.08
N LEU A 14 -2.02 -4.15 13.97
CA LEU A 14 -1.23 -4.98 13.07
C LEU A 14 0.24 -5.10 13.48
N GLY A 15 0.70 -4.32 14.47
CA GLY A 15 2.12 -4.23 14.83
C GLY A 15 3.02 -3.79 13.67
N ARG A 16 2.47 -3.04 12.70
CA ARG A 16 3.19 -2.59 11.50
C ARG A 16 2.75 -1.18 11.12
N HIS A 17 3.62 -0.41 10.48
CA HIS A 17 3.25 0.93 10.02
C HIS A 17 2.14 0.88 8.96
N VAL A 18 1.12 1.69 9.17
CA VAL A 18 0.05 1.94 8.19
C VAL A 18 0.05 3.43 7.88
N PHE A 19 0.17 3.76 6.60
CA PHE A 19 0.19 5.13 6.12
C PHE A 19 -1.09 5.43 5.35
N PHE A 20 -1.53 6.68 5.41
CA PHE A 20 -2.57 7.18 4.51
C PHE A 20 -1.90 7.74 3.26
N ASP A 21 -2.27 7.22 2.09
CA ASP A 21 -1.78 7.73 0.81
C ASP A 21 -2.56 8.99 0.41
N GLN A 22 -2.21 10.11 1.04
CA GLN A 22 -2.88 11.38 0.85
C GLN A 22 -2.81 11.81 -0.62
N LEU A 23 -3.97 12.10 -1.20
CA LEU A 23 -4.14 12.47 -2.61
C LEU A 23 -3.62 11.40 -3.60
N GLY A 24 -3.41 10.15 -3.16
CA GLY A 24 -2.91 9.07 -4.01
C GLY A 24 -1.47 9.26 -4.49
N PHE A 25 -0.64 10.00 -3.74
CA PHE A 25 0.73 10.31 -4.13
C PHE A 25 1.58 9.06 -4.40
N LEU A 26 1.61 8.10 -3.47
CA LEU A 26 2.39 6.88 -3.59
C LEU A 26 1.82 5.96 -4.67
N SER A 27 0.51 5.79 -4.71
CA SER A 27 -0.17 4.96 -5.72
C SER A 27 0.12 5.47 -7.14
N THR A 28 0.10 6.80 -7.33
CA THR A 28 0.44 7.45 -8.61
C THR A 28 1.93 7.31 -8.94
N LYS A 29 2.82 7.58 -7.96
CA LYS A 29 4.27 7.48 -8.14
C LYS A 29 4.69 6.08 -8.57
N PHE A 30 4.08 5.05 -7.98
CA PHE A 30 4.37 3.65 -8.28
C PHE A 30 3.50 3.07 -9.40
N LYS A 31 2.62 3.87 -10.01
CA LYS A 31 1.75 3.45 -11.11
C LYS A 31 0.94 2.19 -10.79
N ILE A 32 0.43 2.11 -9.55
CA ILE A 32 -0.47 1.03 -9.14
C ILE A 32 -1.80 1.22 -9.87
N GLN A 33 -2.20 0.22 -10.66
CA GLN A 33 -3.42 0.17 -11.46
C GLN A 33 -4.48 -0.73 -10.81
N ALA A 34 -4.06 -1.78 -10.10
CA ALA A 34 -4.96 -2.70 -9.41
C ALA A 34 -4.51 -3.00 -7.97
N VAL A 35 -5.48 -3.35 -7.11
CA VAL A 35 -5.25 -3.73 -5.72
C VAL A 35 -5.79 -5.14 -5.46
N PRO A 36 -5.17 -5.93 -4.55
CA PRO A 36 -3.99 -5.58 -3.76
C PRO A 36 -2.68 -5.59 -4.57
N ALA A 37 -1.78 -4.68 -4.21
CA ALA A 37 -0.44 -4.56 -4.80
C ALA A 37 0.65 -4.67 -3.72
N ILE A 38 1.77 -5.28 -4.10
CA ILE A 38 2.98 -5.42 -3.27
C ILE A 38 4.15 -4.75 -3.99
N ILE A 39 4.91 -3.93 -3.25
CA ILE A 39 6.13 -3.29 -3.74
C ILE A 39 7.31 -3.81 -2.90
N GLU A 40 8.32 -4.36 -3.56
CA GLU A 40 9.50 -4.95 -2.93
C GLU A 40 10.78 -4.45 -3.61
N GLN A 41 11.84 -4.23 -2.84
CA GLN A 41 13.15 -3.98 -3.43
C GLN A 41 13.74 -5.28 -3.98
N GLN A 42 14.19 -5.24 -5.23
CA GLN A 42 14.97 -6.31 -5.86
C GLN A 42 16.26 -5.70 -6.41
N ASN A 43 17.37 -5.93 -5.73
CA ASN A 43 18.65 -5.31 -6.05
C ASN A 43 18.54 -3.77 -6.06
N ASN A 44 18.74 -3.13 -7.22
CA ASN A 44 18.67 -1.69 -7.42
C ASN A 44 17.34 -1.21 -8.05
N VAL A 45 16.34 -2.10 -8.14
CA VAL A 45 15.00 -1.76 -8.66
C VAL A 45 13.91 -2.08 -7.65
N LEU A 46 12.73 -1.51 -7.86
CA LEU A 46 11.51 -1.89 -7.15
C LEU A 46 10.68 -2.80 -8.06
N LYS A 47 10.36 -4.00 -7.57
CA LYS A 47 9.37 -4.88 -8.18
C LYS A 47 7.98 -4.51 -7.64
N ILE A 48 7.03 -4.33 -8.55
CA ILE A 48 5.63 -4.05 -8.24
C ILE A 48 4.82 -5.25 -8.74
N SER A 49 4.02 -5.86 -7.85
CA SER A 49 3.18 -7.01 -8.16
C SER A 49 1.73 -6.68 -7.83
N GLU A 50 0.85 -6.74 -8.82
CA GLU A 50 -0.60 -6.62 -8.63
C GLU A 50 -1.21 -8.02 -8.60
N ILE A 51 -1.97 -8.31 -7.56
CA ILE A 51 -2.43 -9.67 -7.27
C ILE A 51 -3.91 -9.75 -7.59
N SER A 52 -4.29 -10.68 -8.45
CA SER A 52 -5.70 -11.01 -8.65
C SER A 52 -6.24 -11.72 -7.42
N THR A 53 -7.28 -11.15 -6.81
CA THR A 53 -8.10 -11.89 -5.86
C THR A 53 -9.21 -12.63 -6.61
N PRO A 54 -9.64 -13.82 -6.15
CA PRO A 54 -10.84 -14.49 -6.65
C PRO A 54 -12.10 -13.62 -6.55
#